data_AF-A0A924ZW21-F1
#
_entry.id   AF-A0A924ZW21-F1
#
_cell.length_a   1.000
_cell.length_b   1.000
_cell.length_c   1.000
_cell.angle_alpha   90.00
_cell.angle_beta   90.00
_cell.angle_gamma   90.00
#
_symmetry.space_group_name_H-M   'P 1'
#
loop_
_entity.id
_entity.type
_entity.pdbx_description
1 polymer ?
#
loop_
_entity_poly.entity_id
_entity_poly.type
_entity_poly.pdbx_seq_one_letter_code
_entity_poly.pdbx_strand_id
1 'polypeptide(L)'
;MRKRKVSVSKVKTNQPPRPPAVKMADVVRFIGVSIAGGKSDKACVAILEYYPQNKKIFLSRLFEKIKSEGEISGDLKIHELISQDDQTVKYIAFDAALSLPQCLTCKLKCPGYELCKEPHIEWMWKHFREYKKGKKPVKLFTPYTQRAVEMYFQTKLEEKFDIHHAMGANSAPLMARAMYIKNHLPAGLECIEVYPKLTMWRLGESLGLVKSTLKDHRAAFGGDESREKFIHALSEKNIAFIYHQDAKSMIENSHAFEAFLCGMTAFLKYKNLVEPRPKNFPKSEAWIDFPIKGIKL
;
A
#
# COMPACT_ATOMS: atom_id res chain seq x y z
N MET A 1 19.74 20.93 -16.82
CA MET A 1 18.87 19.81 -16.38
C MET A 1 19.48 18.48 -16.82
N ARG A 2 20.08 17.70 -15.90
CA ARG A 2 20.68 16.39 -16.23
C ARG A 2 19.70 15.29 -15.83
N LYS A 3 18.99 14.73 -16.82
CA LYS A 3 18.17 13.51 -16.65
C LYS A 3 19.08 12.39 -16.15
N ARG A 4 18.87 11.86 -14.94
CA ARG A 4 19.51 10.60 -14.52
C ARG A 4 18.87 9.47 -15.32
N LYS A 5 19.54 9.07 -16.40
CA LYS A 5 19.27 7.81 -17.08
C LYS A 5 19.66 6.67 -16.15
N VAL A 6 18.76 5.71 -15.97
CA VAL A 6 19.11 4.41 -15.38
C VAL A 6 19.94 3.69 -16.43
N SER A 7 21.27 3.72 -16.31
CA SER A 7 22.14 2.90 -17.16
C SER A 7 22.31 1.53 -16.52
N VAL A 8 21.74 0.52 -17.17
CA VAL A 8 22.01 -0.89 -16.86
C VAL A 8 23.46 -1.16 -17.21
N SER A 9 24.28 -1.41 -16.19
CA SER A 9 25.69 -1.73 -16.38
C SER A 9 25.80 -3.20 -16.82
N LYS A 10 26.43 -3.46 -17.97
CA LYS A 10 26.85 -4.81 -18.36
C LYS A 10 27.82 -5.32 -17.28
N VAL A 11 27.43 -6.36 -16.57
CA VAL A 11 28.26 -7.00 -15.54
C VAL A 11 29.47 -7.65 -16.20
N LYS A 12 30.64 -7.03 -16.06
CA LYS A 12 31.93 -7.72 -16.13
C LYS A 12 32.39 -7.93 -14.69
N THR A 13 32.56 -9.19 -14.32
CA THR A 13 33.10 -9.63 -13.03
C THR A 13 34.58 -9.27 -12.93
N ASN A 14 34.88 -8.20 -12.20
CA ASN A 14 36.16 -7.96 -11.52
C ASN A 14 35.89 -6.91 -10.44
N GLN A 15 35.52 -7.35 -9.23
CA GLN A 15 35.36 -6.46 -8.08
C GLN A 15 36.72 -6.25 -7.40
N PRO A 16 37.18 -4.99 -7.22
CA PRO A 16 38.28 -4.69 -6.33
C PRO A 16 37.88 -4.95 -4.85
N PRO A 17 38.86 -5.13 -3.94
CA PRO A 17 38.58 -5.47 -2.55
C PRO A 17 37.68 -4.42 -1.88
N ARG A 18 36.64 -4.92 -1.21
CA ARG A 18 35.65 -4.12 -0.48
C ARG A 18 36.38 -3.31 0.61
N PRO A 19 36.21 -1.98 0.68
CA PRO A 19 36.73 -1.21 1.79
C PRO A 19 36.12 -1.69 3.11
N PRO A 20 36.81 -1.51 4.25
CA PRO A 20 36.36 -2.02 5.54
C PRO A 20 34.98 -1.48 5.89
N ALA A 21 34.13 -2.36 6.42
CA ALA A 21 32.76 -2.06 6.80
C ALA A 21 32.72 -0.94 7.85
N VAL A 22 32.36 0.27 7.41
CA VAL A 22 31.85 1.30 8.30
C VAL A 22 30.63 0.69 8.99
N LYS A 23 30.59 0.69 10.32
CA LYS A 23 29.39 0.31 11.09
C LYS A 23 28.23 1.18 10.61
N MET A 24 27.45 0.69 9.65
CA MET A 24 26.23 1.36 9.23
C MET A 24 25.35 1.45 10.46
N ALA A 25 24.86 2.65 10.76
CA ALA A 25 23.81 2.81 11.76
C ALA A 25 22.67 1.81 11.44
N ASP A 26 22.01 1.27 12.48
CA ASP A 26 20.91 0.32 12.33
C ASP A 26 19.74 0.98 11.57
N VAL A 27 19.77 0.96 10.24
CA VAL A 27 18.72 1.51 9.38
C VAL A 27 17.67 0.44 9.14
N VAL A 28 16.41 0.78 9.36
CA VAL A 28 15.26 -0.07 9.02
C VAL A 28 14.56 0.52 7.81
N ARG A 29 14.34 -0.29 6.77
CA ARG A 29 13.73 0.16 5.52
C ARG A 29 12.30 -0.31 5.36
N PHE A 30 11.49 0.55 4.76
CA PHE A 30 10.11 0.28 4.38
C PHE A 30 9.92 0.65 2.92
N ILE A 31 9.35 -0.27 2.14
CA ILE A 31 9.09 -0.03 0.72
C ILE A 31 7.60 0.12 0.53
N GLY A 32 7.18 1.20 -0.10
CA GLY A 32 5.81 1.36 -0.58
C GLY A 32 5.76 1.27 -2.10
N VAL A 33 4.80 0.51 -2.59
CA VAL A 33 4.58 0.25 -4.01
C VAL A 33 3.17 0.70 -4.36
N SER A 34 3.07 1.66 -5.27
CA SER A 34 1.81 1.96 -5.95
C SER A 34 1.79 1.27 -7.31
N ILE A 35 0.90 0.31 -7.45
CA ILE A 35 0.74 -0.48 -8.67
C ILE A 35 -0.22 0.21 -9.63
N ALA A 36 0.06 0.10 -10.92
CA ALA A 36 -0.83 0.51 -11.98
C ALA A 36 -1.03 -0.66 -12.98
N GLY A 37 -1.77 -0.44 -14.07
CA GLY A 37 -1.88 -1.46 -15.12
C GLY A 37 -0.51 -1.87 -15.67
N GLY A 38 -0.31 -3.15 -15.98
CA GLY A 38 1.00 -3.67 -16.41
C GLY A 38 1.58 -3.06 -17.68
N LYS A 39 0.75 -2.38 -18.48
CA LYS A 39 1.16 -1.64 -19.69
C LYS A 39 1.29 -0.12 -19.49
N SER A 40 0.98 0.40 -18.30
CA SER A 40 1.13 1.83 -18.01
C SER A 40 2.52 2.14 -17.44
N ASP A 41 2.87 3.41 -17.48
CA ASP A 41 4.06 3.98 -16.86
C ASP A 41 3.68 4.76 -15.59
N LYS A 42 2.71 4.27 -14.83
CA LYS A 42 2.24 4.97 -13.62
C LYS A 42 2.73 4.34 -12.33
N ALA A 43 3.25 3.12 -12.37
CA ALA A 43 3.73 2.44 -11.18
C ALA A 43 4.90 3.21 -10.54
N CYS A 44 4.87 3.33 -9.22
CA CYS A 44 5.86 4.07 -8.44
C CYS A 44 6.31 3.25 -7.22
N VAL A 45 7.56 3.46 -6.80
CA VAL A 45 8.15 2.82 -5.61
C VAL A 45 8.78 3.91 -4.74
N ALA A 46 8.42 3.94 -3.46
CA ALA A 46 9.01 4.81 -2.45
C ALA A 46 9.78 3.98 -1.44
N ILE A 47 11.00 4.39 -1.10
CA ILE A 47 11.85 3.72 -0.10
C ILE A 47 12.05 4.67 1.07
N LEU A 48 11.51 4.28 2.22
CA LEU A 48 11.62 5.04 3.46
C LEU A 48 12.66 4.39 4.37
N GLU A 49 13.49 5.21 4.98
CA GLU A 49 14.53 4.79 5.92
C GLU A 49 14.24 5.37 7.30
N TYR A 50 14.13 4.50 8.30
CA TYR A 50 14.01 4.90 9.70
C TYR A 50 15.33 4.69 10.42
N TYR A 51 15.76 5.74 11.12
CA TYR A 51 16.96 5.77 11.95
C TYR A 51 16.51 5.74 13.42
N PRO A 52 16.56 4.56 14.09
CA PRO A 52 16.03 4.39 15.45
C PRO A 52 16.67 5.29 16.49
N GLN A 53 17.98 5.54 16.35
CA GLN A 53 18.74 6.40 17.24
C GLN A 53 18.22 7.84 17.23
N ASN A 54 17.92 8.36 16.03
CA ASN A 54 17.43 9.74 15.86
C ASN A 54 15.91 9.83 15.94
N LYS A 55 15.19 8.70 15.95
CA LYS A 55 13.73 8.61 15.80
C LYS A 55 13.21 9.39 14.59
N LYS A 56 13.94 9.34 13.48
CA LYS A 56 13.61 10.05 12.24
C LYS A 56 13.39 9.08 11.08
N ILE A 57 12.41 9.41 10.25
CA ILE A 57 12.12 8.72 8.99
C ILE A 57 12.36 9.66 7.82
N PHE A 58 12.96 9.13 6.76
CA PHE A 58 13.34 9.85 5.56
C PHE A 58 12.72 9.16 4.36
N LEU A 59 12.18 9.93 3.41
CA LEU A 59 12.00 9.43 2.05
C LEU A 59 13.37 9.43 1.38
N SER A 60 14.00 8.26 1.29
CA SER A 60 15.38 8.12 0.79
C SER A 60 15.44 8.14 -0.75
N ARG A 61 14.48 7.46 -1.38
CA ARG A 61 14.39 7.30 -2.82
C ARG A 61 12.92 7.23 -3.24
N LEU A 62 12.63 7.89 -4.36
CA LEU A 62 11.34 7.83 -5.04
C LEU A 62 11.58 7.49 -6.51
N PHE A 63 11.03 6.37 -6.95
CA PHE A 63 11.08 5.91 -8.32
C PHE A 63 9.71 6.08 -8.96
N GLU A 64 9.67 6.85 -10.02
CA GLU A 64 8.45 7.18 -10.73
C GLU A 64 8.47 6.60 -12.14
N LYS A 65 7.26 6.47 -12.69
CA LYS A 65 7.02 6.10 -14.07
C LYS A 65 7.68 4.80 -14.50
N ILE A 66 7.61 3.79 -13.64
CA ILE A 66 8.19 2.48 -13.91
C ILE A 66 7.38 1.81 -15.03
N LYS A 67 8.07 1.54 -16.13
CA LYS A 67 7.51 0.95 -17.36
C LYS A 67 8.46 -0.06 -17.98
N SER A 68 7.90 -0.91 -18.83
CA SER A 68 8.67 -1.83 -19.66
C SER A 68 9.51 -1.08 -20.70
N GLU A 69 10.74 -1.54 -20.91
CA GLU A 69 11.67 -0.99 -21.90
C GLU A 69 12.39 -2.16 -22.61
N GLY A 70 12.12 -2.32 -23.90
CA GLY A 70 12.60 -3.48 -24.66
C GLY A 70 12.08 -4.79 -24.04
N GLU A 71 13.00 -5.70 -23.72
CA GLU A 71 12.71 -7.00 -23.10
C GLU A 71 12.63 -6.94 -21.56
N ILE A 72 12.85 -5.77 -20.96
CA ILE A 72 12.81 -5.59 -19.50
C ILE A 72 11.41 -5.12 -19.11
N SER A 73 10.68 -5.95 -18.37
CA SER A 73 9.34 -5.59 -17.86
C SER A 73 9.43 -4.55 -16.74
N GLY A 74 8.39 -3.72 -16.61
CA GLY A 74 8.27 -2.83 -15.45
C GLY A 74 8.23 -3.58 -14.12
N ASP A 75 7.74 -4.82 -14.12
CA ASP A 75 7.69 -5.67 -12.93
C ASP A 75 9.08 -6.13 -12.50
N LEU A 76 9.93 -6.53 -13.44
CA LEU A 76 11.33 -6.85 -13.15
C LEU A 76 12.06 -5.65 -12.54
N LYS A 77 11.81 -4.43 -13.04
CA LYS A 77 12.37 -3.22 -12.43
C LYS A 77 11.90 -3.02 -10.99
N ILE A 78 10.61 -3.23 -10.69
CA ILE A 78 10.10 -3.17 -9.30
C ILE A 78 10.82 -4.21 -8.44
N HIS A 79 11.00 -5.43 -8.94
CA HIS A 79 11.75 -6.48 -8.25
C HIS A 79 13.19 -6.09 -7.92
N GLU A 80 13.92 -5.59 -8.91
CA GLU A 80 15.30 -5.14 -8.74
C GLU A 80 15.39 -4.02 -7.70
N LEU A 81 14.47 -3.06 -7.73
CA LEU A 81 14.42 -1.96 -6.75
C LEU A 81 14.17 -2.46 -5.33
N ILE A 82 13.28 -3.46 -5.17
CA ILE A 82 13.01 -4.07 -3.86
C ILE A 82 14.22 -4.88 -3.36
N SER A 83 14.90 -5.59 -4.26
CA SER A 83 15.96 -6.54 -3.91
C SER A 83 17.33 -5.87 -3.68
N GLN A 84 17.49 -4.58 -3.99
CA GLN A 84 18.75 -3.85 -3.78
C GLN A 84 19.23 -3.80 -2.32
N ASP A 85 18.29 -3.84 -1.36
CA ASP A 85 18.56 -3.63 0.06
C ASP A 85 17.78 -4.57 0.98
N ASP A 86 17.43 -5.76 0.47
CA ASP A 86 16.52 -6.74 1.09
C ASP A 86 16.84 -7.07 2.56
N GLN A 87 18.12 -7.11 2.94
CA GLN A 87 18.58 -7.40 4.31
C GLN A 87 18.06 -6.42 5.38
N THR A 88 17.72 -5.19 4.97
CA THR A 88 17.25 -4.12 5.88
C THR A 88 15.76 -3.81 5.73
N VAL A 89 15.11 -4.43 4.75
CA VAL A 89 13.69 -4.20 4.45
C VAL A 89 12.85 -4.98 5.45
N LYS A 90 12.02 -4.25 6.21
CA LYS A 90 11.13 -4.86 7.19
C LYS A 90 9.77 -5.22 6.59
N TYR A 91 9.21 -4.33 5.76
CA TYR A 91 7.92 -4.52 5.14
C TYR A 91 7.90 -3.93 3.72
N ILE A 92 7.15 -4.58 2.83
CA ILE A 92 6.82 -4.08 1.50
C ILE A 92 5.30 -3.89 1.42
N ALA A 93 4.85 -2.65 1.29
CA ALA A 93 3.45 -2.29 1.28
C ALA A 93 2.95 -2.06 -0.16
N PHE A 94 1.85 -2.72 -0.52
CA PHE A 94 1.19 -2.57 -1.81
C PHE A 94 -0.17 -1.87 -1.67
N ASP A 95 -0.51 -0.98 -2.60
CA ASP A 95 -1.84 -0.34 -2.68
C ASP A 95 -2.90 -1.19 -3.41
N ALA A 96 -2.66 -2.50 -3.52
CA ALA A 96 -3.50 -3.45 -4.23
C ALA A 96 -3.65 -4.75 -3.41
N ALA A 97 -4.73 -5.47 -3.68
CA ALA A 97 -5.01 -6.74 -3.02
C ALA A 97 -3.85 -7.74 -3.21
N LEU A 98 -3.48 -8.43 -2.13
CA LEU A 98 -2.39 -9.43 -2.16
C LEU A 98 -2.87 -10.88 -2.01
N SER A 99 -4.19 -11.09 -2.05
CA SER A 99 -4.81 -12.40 -1.93
C SER A 99 -6.15 -12.44 -2.65
N LEU A 100 -6.46 -13.61 -3.24
CA LEU A 100 -7.77 -13.89 -3.81
C LEU A 100 -8.87 -13.91 -2.73
N PRO A 101 -10.12 -13.55 -3.08
CA PRO A 101 -11.28 -13.95 -2.29
C PRO A 101 -11.29 -15.44 -2.01
N GLN A 102 -11.61 -15.82 -0.76
CA GLN A 102 -11.53 -17.22 -0.33
C GLN A 102 -12.40 -18.17 -1.16
N CYS A 103 -13.54 -17.70 -1.68
CA CYS A 103 -14.36 -18.51 -2.57
C CYS A 103 -13.63 -18.96 -3.85
N LEU A 104 -12.64 -18.20 -4.34
CA LEU A 104 -11.88 -18.56 -5.54
C LEU A 104 -10.74 -19.55 -5.26
N THR A 105 -10.33 -19.71 -4.00
CA THR A 105 -9.30 -20.66 -3.57
C THR A 105 -9.87 -21.82 -2.76
N CYS A 106 -11.19 -21.83 -2.56
CA CYS A 106 -11.90 -22.83 -1.79
C CYS A 106 -11.81 -24.21 -2.47
N LYS A 107 -11.52 -25.25 -1.67
CA LYS A 107 -11.40 -26.63 -2.14
C LYS A 107 -12.69 -27.43 -2.02
N LEU A 108 -13.74 -26.86 -1.41
CA LEU A 108 -15.03 -27.54 -1.23
C LEU A 108 -15.77 -27.64 -2.56
N LYS A 109 -16.59 -28.68 -2.70
CA LYS A 109 -17.67 -28.68 -3.70
C LYS A 109 -18.69 -27.62 -3.29
N CYS A 110 -18.60 -26.44 -3.91
CA CYS A 110 -19.33 -25.26 -3.48
C CYS A 110 -20.85 -25.49 -3.48
N PRO A 111 -21.54 -25.34 -2.32
CA PRO A 111 -23.00 -25.47 -2.23
C PRO A 111 -23.74 -24.17 -2.62
N GLY A 112 -23.02 -23.15 -3.09
CA GLY A 112 -23.52 -21.77 -3.15
C GLY A 112 -23.27 -21.03 -1.84
N TYR A 113 -23.02 -19.72 -1.89
CA TYR A 113 -22.73 -18.94 -0.69
C TYR A 113 -23.98 -18.72 0.19
N GLU A 114 -25.17 -18.99 -0.32
CA GLU A 114 -26.44 -19.00 0.39
C GLU A 114 -26.51 -20.10 1.45
N LEU A 115 -25.89 -21.25 1.19
CA LEU A 115 -25.88 -22.43 2.06
C LEU A 115 -24.51 -22.71 2.69
N CYS A 116 -23.46 -22.04 2.23
CA CYS A 116 -22.09 -22.26 2.70
C CYS A 116 -21.92 -21.88 4.18
N LYS A 117 -21.23 -22.75 4.92
CA LYS A 117 -20.93 -22.62 6.36
C LYS A 117 -19.47 -22.24 6.64
N GLU A 118 -18.73 -21.88 5.60
CA GLU A 118 -17.37 -21.39 5.80
C GLU A 118 -17.38 -20.10 6.63
N PRO A 119 -16.46 -19.94 7.60
CA PRO A 119 -16.49 -18.82 8.54
C PRO A 119 -16.52 -17.43 7.87
N HIS A 120 -15.85 -17.26 6.73
CA HIS A 120 -15.86 -16.00 6.00
C HIS A 120 -17.24 -15.69 5.39
N ILE A 121 -17.94 -16.70 4.86
CA ILE A 121 -19.30 -16.53 4.31
C ILE A 121 -20.30 -16.22 5.41
N GLU A 122 -20.25 -16.95 6.53
CA GLU A 122 -21.14 -16.70 7.65
C GLU A 122 -20.95 -15.27 8.21
N TRP A 123 -19.70 -14.82 8.29
CA TRP A 123 -19.38 -13.44 8.66
C TRP A 123 -19.95 -12.43 7.66
N MET A 124 -19.76 -12.63 6.35
CA MET A 124 -20.27 -11.72 5.32
C MET A 124 -21.80 -11.64 5.35
N TRP A 125 -22.51 -12.76 5.55
CA TRP A 125 -23.97 -12.76 5.72
C TRP A 125 -24.41 -12.03 6.98
N LYS A 126 -23.76 -12.28 8.11
CA LYS A 126 -24.05 -11.58 9.36
C LYS A 126 -23.88 -10.08 9.18
N HIS A 127 -22.75 -9.67 8.63
CA HIS A 127 -22.42 -8.28 8.34
C HIS A 127 -23.44 -7.63 7.38
N PHE A 128 -23.79 -8.32 6.29
CA PHE A 128 -24.78 -7.82 5.32
C PHE A 128 -26.16 -7.63 5.96
N ARG A 129 -26.62 -8.59 6.77
CA ARG A 129 -27.91 -8.50 7.47
C ARG A 129 -27.93 -7.36 8.49
N GLU A 130 -26.83 -7.14 9.21
CA GLU A 130 -26.66 -5.98 10.09
C GLU A 130 -26.73 -4.67 9.32
N TYR A 131 -25.98 -4.54 8.22
CA TYR A 131 -25.94 -3.32 7.41
C TYR A 131 -27.27 -3.00 6.71
N LYS A 132 -28.02 -4.03 6.29
CA LYS A 132 -29.34 -3.88 5.66
C LYS A 132 -30.38 -3.30 6.63
N LYS A 133 -30.23 -3.50 7.95
CA LYS A 133 -31.14 -2.92 8.97
C LYS A 133 -30.94 -1.40 9.01
N GLY A 134 -31.66 -0.69 8.13
CA GLY A 134 -31.66 0.78 8.08
C GLY A 134 -31.43 1.41 6.70
N LYS A 135 -31.20 0.61 5.64
CA LYS A 135 -30.99 1.15 4.27
C LYS A 135 -31.77 0.34 3.22
N LYS A 136 -32.43 1.04 2.29
CA LYS A 136 -33.02 0.47 1.06
C LYS A 136 -32.71 1.38 -0.14
N PRO A 137 -32.28 0.84 -1.30
CA PRO A 137 -31.88 -0.54 -1.61
C PRO A 137 -30.37 -0.81 -1.37
N VAL A 138 -30.01 -2.02 -0.90
CA VAL A 138 -28.61 -2.46 -0.73
C VAL A 138 -28.33 -3.64 -1.66
N LYS A 139 -27.29 -3.53 -2.50
CA LYS A 139 -26.82 -4.61 -3.39
C LYS A 139 -26.22 -5.75 -2.57
N LEU A 140 -26.57 -6.99 -2.93
CA LEU A 140 -26.02 -8.18 -2.29
C LEU A 140 -24.50 -8.26 -2.52
N PHE A 141 -23.78 -8.80 -1.54
CA PHE A 141 -22.34 -9.02 -1.67
C PHE A 141 -22.05 -10.19 -2.61
N THR A 142 -20.86 -10.21 -3.21
CA THR A 142 -20.40 -11.26 -4.13
C THR A 142 -19.07 -11.81 -3.63
N PRO A 143 -19.04 -12.93 -2.89
CA PRO A 143 -17.84 -13.39 -2.20
C PRO A 143 -16.76 -13.96 -3.14
N TYR A 144 -17.09 -14.16 -4.42
CA TYR A 144 -16.13 -14.47 -5.47
C TYR A 144 -15.45 -13.21 -6.05
N THR A 145 -15.94 -12.00 -5.75
CA THR A 145 -15.25 -10.74 -6.09
C THR A 145 -14.74 -9.94 -4.89
N GLN A 146 -15.47 -10.01 -3.78
CA GLN A 146 -15.23 -9.26 -2.54
C GLN A 146 -14.67 -10.18 -1.46
N ARG A 147 -13.82 -9.64 -0.59
CA ARG A 147 -13.38 -10.24 0.68
C ARG A 147 -14.15 -9.57 1.83
N ALA A 148 -14.03 -10.16 3.02
CA ALA A 148 -14.63 -9.58 4.22
C ALA A 148 -14.11 -8.17 4.53
N VAL A 149 -12.86 -7.86 4.19
CA VAL A 149 -12.22 -6.57 4.49
C VAL A 149 -12.85 -5.42 3.70
N GLU A 150 -13.24 -5.61 2.44
CA GLU A 150 -13.91 -4.54 1.68
C GLU A 150 -15.26 -4.18 2.29
N MET A 151 -16.03 -5.19 2.76
CA MET A 151 -17.29 -4.94 3.46
C MET A 151 -17.07 -4.19 4.77
N TYR A 152 -16.01 -4.52 5.51
CA TYR A 152 -15.64 -3.81 6.74
C TYR A 152 -15.35 -2.33 6.48
N PHE A 153 -14.54 -2.03 5.46
CA PHE A 153 -14.15 -0.66 5.11
C PHE A 153 -15.34 0.22 4.71
N GLN A 154 -16.35 -0.37 4.07
CA GLN A 154 -17.53 0.38 3.62
C GLN A 154 -18.52 0.72 4.75
N THR A 155 -18.45 0.05 5.91
CA THR A 155 -19.54 0.13 6.90
C THR A 155 -19.12 0.33 8.35
N LYS A 156 -17.90 -0.04 8.75
CA LYS A 156 -17.46 -0.03 10.16
C LYS A 156 -16.42 1.05 10.49
N LEU A 157 -15.89 1.75 9.48
CA LEU A 157 -14.94 2.85 9.65
C LEU A 157 -15.63 4.20 9.90
N GLU A 158 -14.84 5.21 10.24
CA GLU A 158 -15.28 6.57 10.57
C GLU A 158 -15.99 7.31 9.43
N GLU A 159 -15.71 6.94 8.18
CA GLU A 159 -16.41 7.38 6.97
C GLU A 159 -16.56 6.17 6.04
N LYS A 160 -17.44 6.28 5.04
CA LYS A 160 -17.57 5.28 3.99
C LYS A 160 -16.34 5.34 3.07
N PHE A 161 -15.48 4.33 3.16
CA PHE A 161 -14.39 4.16 2.21
C PHE A 161 -14.80 3.20 1.11
N ASP A 162 -15.07 3.75 -0.08
CA ASP A 162 -15.40 2.99 -1.28
C ASP A 162 -14.17 2.32 -1.87
N ILE A 163 -13.77 1.21 -1.25
CA ILE A 163 -12.75 0.31 -1.77
C ILE A 163 -13.34 -0.56 -2.89
N HIS A 164 -12.61 -0.64 -4.00
CA HIS A 164 -12.96 -1.54 -5.10
C HIS A 164 -12.78 -3.00 -4.65
N HIS A 165 -13.64 -3.90 -5.16
CA HIS A 165 -13.56 -5.32 -4.85
C HIS A 165 -12.24 -5.88 -5.37
N ALA A 166 -11.57 -6.77 -4.63
CA ALA A 166 -10.30 -7.38 -5.04
C ALA A 166 -10.33 -7.94 -6.48
N MET A 167 -11.39 -8.67 -6.84
CA MET A 167 -11.61 -9.18 -8.21
C MET A 167 -12.65 -8.37 -9.00
N GLY A 168 -12.78 -7.07 -8.72
CA GLY A 168 -13.55 -6.15 -9.55
C GLY A 168 -12.83 -5.81 -10.86
N ALA A 169 -13.55 -5.29 -11.86
CA ALA A 169 -13.03 -5.07 -13.21
C ALA A 169 -11.71 -4.26 -13.26
N ASN A 170 -11.58 -3.24 -12.42
CA ASN A 170 -10.38 -2.39 -12.38
C ASN A 170 -9.29 -2.91 -11.43
N SER A 171 -9.67 -3.66 -10.39
CA SER A 171 -8.75 -4.10 -9.33
C SER A 171 -8.16 -5.49 -9.57
N ALA A 172 -8.88 -6.39 -10.25
CA ALA A 172 -8.40 -7.74 -10.54
C ALA A 172 -7.05 -7.74 -11.28
N PRO A 173 -6.82 -6.89 -12.31
CA PRO A 173 -5.52 -6.83 -12.98
C PRO A 173 -4.41 -6.30 -12.06
N LEU A 174 -4.71 -5.35 -11.17
CA LEU A 174 -3.74 -4.80 -10.21
C LEU A 174 -3.37 -5.84 -9.15
N MET A 175 -4.36 -6.58 -8.65
CA MET A 175 -4.17 -7.68 -7.73
C MET A 175 -3.32 -8.79 -8.35
N ALA A 176 -3.63 -9.21 -9.58
CA ALA A 176 -2.85 -10.22 -10.30
C ALA A 176 -1.38 -9.79 -10.44
N ARG A 177 -1.14 -8.53 -10.81
CA ARG A 177 0.20 -7.95 -10.91
C ARG A 177 0.90 -7.87 -9.54
N ALA A 178 0.22 -7.43 -8.50
CA ALA A 178 0.78 -7.34 -7.15
C ALA A 178 1.12 -8.72 -6.58
N MET A 179 0.26 -9.73 -6.80
CA MET A 179 0.54 -11.12 -6.44
C MET A 179 1.70 -11.70 -7.24
N TYR A 180 1.77 -11.42 -8.55
CA TYR A 180 2.90 -11.83 -9.39
C TYR A 180 4.20 -11.28 -8.82
N ILE A 181 4.24 -9.98 -8.52
CA ILE A 181 5.43 -9.35 -7.94
C ILE A 181 5.74 -10.00 -6.58
N LYS A 182 4.78 -10.07 -5.66
CA LYS A 182 4.97 -10.68 -4.35
C LYS A 182 5.57 -12.09 -4.42
N ASN A 183 5.11 -12.92 -5.35
CA ASN A 183 5.55 -14.32 -5.46
C ASN A 183 6.99 -14.49 -5.97
N HIS A 184 7.58 -13.48 -6.59
CA HIS A 184 8.95 -13.51 -7.11
C HIS A 184 9.94 -12.78 -6.18
N LEU A 185 9.49 -12.35 -5.00
CA LEU A 185 10.37 -11.72 -4.01
C LEU A 185 11.18 -12.79 -3.24
N PRO A 186 12.39 -12.43 -2.76
CA PRO A 186 13.15 -13.28 -1.86
C PRO A 186 12.33 -13.78 -0.67
N ALA A 187 12.57 -15.04 -0.29
CA ALA A 187 11.92 -15.65 0.86
C ALA A 187 12.23 -14.86 2.15
N GLY A 188 11.22 -14.64 2.99
CA GLY A 188 11.35 -13.94 4.26
C GLY A 188 10.99 -12.45 4.23
N LEU A 189 10.79 -11.85 3.05
CA LEU A 189 10.26 -10.49 2.96
C LEU A 189 8.75 -10.47 3.22
N GLU A 190 8.32 -9.66 4.19
CA GLU A 190 6.91 -9.57 4.57
C GLU A 190 6.20 -8.50 3.74
N CYS A 191 5.21 -8.91 2.95
CA CYS A 191 4.37 -7.98 2.18
C CYS A 191 3.05 -7.70 2.90
N ILE A 192 2.65 -6.44 2.91
CA ILE A 192 1.41 -5.97 3.50
C ILE A 192 0.54 -5.25 2.48
N GLU A 193 -0.77 -5.36 2.65
CA GLU A 193 -1.74 -4.65 1.83
C GLU A 193 -2.14 -3.35 2.53
N VAL A 194 -2.20 -2.25 1.79
CA VAL A 194 -2.49 -0.92 2.30
C VAL A 194 -3.59 -0.28 1.47
N TYR A 195 -4.43 0.52 2.12
CA TYR A 195 -5.36 1.41 1.45
C TYR A 195 -4.94 2.87 1.69
N PRO A 196 -4.17 3.48 0.76
CA PRO A 196 -3.52 4.79 0.97
C PRO A 196 -4.48 5.90 1.40
N LYS A 197 -5.70 5.92 0.88
CA LYS A 197 -6.72 6.93 1.25
C LYS A 197 -7.00 6.95 2.75
N LEU A 198 -7.08 5.79 3.40
CA LEU A 198 -7.32 5.72 4.85
C LEU A 198 -6.07 6.09 5.65
N THR A 199 -4.88 5.79 5.13
CA THR A 199 -3.63 6.28 5.70
C THR A 199 -3.57 7.80 5.68
N MET A 200 -3.84 8.41 4.52
CA MET A 200 -3.93 9.87 4.39
C MET A 200 -4.99 10.45 5.30
N TRP A 201 -6.16 9.82 5.40
CA TRP A 201 -7.24 10.28 6.26
C TRP A 201 -6.81 10.38 7.73
N ARG A 202 -6.34 9.27 8.31
CA ARG A 202 -6.02 9.22 9.75
C ARG A 202 -4.76 10.00 10.11
N LEU A 203 -3.73 9.97 9.26
CA LEU A 203 -2.57 10.82 9.45
C LEU A 203 -2.93 12.29 9.25
N GLY A 204 -3.73 12.62 8.24
CA GLY A 204 -4.17 13.97 7.94
C GLY A 204 -4.95 14.60 9.10
N GLU A 205 -5.85 13.83 9.72
CA GLU A 205 -6.53 14.27 10.95
C GLU A 205 -5.54 14.53 12.08
N SER A 206 -4.52 13.67 12.30
CA SER A 206 -3.47 13.92 13.30
C SER A 206 -2.58 15.13 12.98
N LEU A 207 -2.46 15.46 11.69
CA LEU A 207 -1.78 16.64 11.19
C LEU A 207 -2.60 17.91 11.38
N GLY A 208 -3.89 17.82 11.73
CA GLY A 208 -4.78 18.97 11.87
C GLY A 208 -5.37 19.44 10.54
N LEU A 209 -5.33 18.60 9.50
CA LEU A 209 -5.92 18.91 8.20
C LEU A 209 -7.45 18.77 8.27
N VAL A 210 -8.15 19.64 7.55
CA VAL A 210 -9.60 19.60 7.43
C VAL A 210 -10.03 18.42 6.56
N LYS A 211 -11.16 17.78 6.92
CA LYS A 211 -11.66 16.57 6.25
C LYS A 211 -11.89 16.73 4.74
N SER A 212 -12.27 17.91 4.28
CA SER A 212 -12.45 18.19 2.84
C SER A 212 -11.16 17.98 2.03
N THR A 213 -10.01 18.30 2.60
CA THR A 213 -8.69 18.09 1.98
C THR A 213 -8.30 16.61 1.91
N LEU A 214 -8.92 15.74 2.71
CA LEU A 214 -8.54 14.33 2.84
C LEU A 214 -9.35 13.39 1.96
N LYS A 215 -10.39 13.89 1.27
CA LYS A 215 -11.32 13.04 0.51
C LYS A 215 -10.75 12.59 -0.82
N ASP A 216 -10.07 13.46 -1.55
CA ASP A 216 -9.90 13.31 -2.99
C ASP A 216 -8.47 13.52 -3.48
N HIS A 217 -7.48 12.93 -2.81
CA HIS A 217 -6.06 13.04 -3.19
C HIS A 217 -5.71 12.42 -4.54
N ARG A 218 -6.59 11.58 -5.11
CA ARG A 218 -6.48 11.04 -6.48
C ARG A 218 -7.24 11.87 -7.53
N ALA A 219 -8.01 12.89 -7.14
CA ALA A 219 -8.81 13.63 -8.11
C ALA A 219 -7.93 14.40 -9.10
N ALA A 220 -8.43 14.53 -10.32
CA ALA A 220 -7.76 15.29 -11.39
C ALA A 220 -7.71 16.79 -11.07
N PHE A 221 -8.70 17.29 -10.32
CA PHE A 221 -8.79 18.68 -9.87
C PHE A 221 -8.71 18.72 -8.34
N GLY A 222 -7.81 19.55 -7.79
CA GLY A 222 -7.63 19.75 -6.34
C GLY A 222 -6.94 18.59 -5.60
N GLY A 223 -6.66 17.47 -6.29
CA GLY A 223 -5.90 16.36 -5.71
C GLY A 223 -4.44 16.74 -5.43
N ASP A 224 -3.84 17.57 -6.29
CA ASP A 224 -2.52 18.19 -6.11
C ASP A 224 -2.46 19.08 -4.86
N GLU A 225 -3.42 20.00 -4.70
CA GLU A 225 -3.53 20.87 -3.52
C GLU A 225 -3.68 20.03 -2.23
N SER A 226 -4.45 18.95 -2.31
CA SER A 226 -4.63 18.02 -1.18
C SER A 226 -3.32 17.32 -0.80
N ARG A 227 -2.52 16.90 -1.78
CA ARG A 227 -1.20 16.29 -1.57
C ARG A 227 -0.19 17.32 -1.03
N GLU A 228 -0.20 18.54 -1.56
CA GLU A 228 0.67 19.63 -1.12
C GLU A 228 0.43 19.98 0.34
N LYS A 229 -0.83 20.21 0.73
CA LYS A 229 -1.21 20.48 2.13
C LYS A 229 -0.77 19.36 3.07
N PHE A 230 -0.89 18.11 2.64
CA PHE A 230 -0.45 16.96 3.43
C PHE A 230 1.07 16.91 3.61
N ILE A 231 1.84 17.08 2.54
CA ILE A 231 3.31 17.07 2.58
C ILE A 231 3.86 18.25 3.39
N HIS A 232 3.23 19.42 3.25
CA HIS A 232 3.57 20.61 4.04
C HIS A 232 3.37 20.32 5.54
N ALA A 233 2.20 19.83 5.93
CA ALA A 233 1.90 19.54 7.33
C ALA A 233 2.80 18.44 7.93
N LEU A 234 3.19 17.43 7.15
CA LEU A 234 4.21 16.44 7.56
C LEU A 234 5.57 17.08 7.86
N SER A 235 5.97 18.04 7.03
CA SER A 235 7.25 18.73 7.15
C SER A 235 7.26 19.70 8.33
N GLU A 236 6.19 20.48 8.51
CA GLU A 236 6.02 21.39 9.66
C GLU A 236 6.06 20.65 10.99
N LYS A 237 5.41 19.49 11.08
CA LYS A 237 5.44 18.64 12.27
C LYS A 237 6.69 17.76 12.36
N ASN A 238 7.61 17.87 11.42
CA ASN A 238 8.88 17.14 11.38
C ASN A 238 8.71 15.62 11.55
N ILE A 239 7.64 15.07 10.95
CA ILE A 239 7.28 13.65 11.03
C ILE A 239 8.15 12.83 10.08
N ALA A 240 8.26 13.28 8.83
CA ALA A 240 9.09 12.66 7.81
C ALA A 240 9.90 13.72 7.08
N PHE A 241 11.19 13.45 6.87
CA PHE A 241 12.02 14.32 6.05
C PHE A 241 11.87 13.95 4.58
N ILE A 242 11.50 14.95 3.77
CA ILE A 242 11.22 14.80 2.34
C ILE A 242 12.01 15.90 1.62
N TYR A 243 12.81 15.52 0.63
CA TYR A 243 13.50 16.50 -0.20
C TYR A 243 12.50 17.27 -1.07
N HIS A 244 12.76 18.55 -1.32
CA HIS A 244 11.87 19.42 -2.09
C HIS A 244 11.51 18.85 -3.48
N GLN A 245 12.48 18.20 -4.14
CA GLN A 245 12.25 17.56 -5.44
C GLN A 245 11.25 16.40 -5.35
N ASP A 246 11.38 15.54 -4.34
CA ASP A 246 10.47 14.40 -4.13
C ASP A 246 9.08 14.87 -3.68
N ALA A 247 9.03 15.93 -2.86
CA ALA A 247 7.78 16.59 -2.48
C ALA A 247 7.02 17.07 -3.72
N LYS A 248 7.69 17.80 -4.62
CA LYS A 248 7.10 18.25 -5.88
C LYS A 248 6.61 17.09 -6.75
N SER A 249 7.43 16.05 -6.91
CA SER A 249 7.04 14.84 -7.62
C SER A 249 5.77 14.20 -7.05
N MET A 250 5.66 14.08 -5.73
CA MET A 250 4.45 13.54 -5.09
C MET A 250 3.23 14.45 -5.23
N ILE A 251 3.40 15.78 -5.27
CA ILE A 251 2.31 16.72 -5.53
C ILE A 251 1.78 16.54 -6.95
N GLU A 252 2.65 16.38 -7.95
CA GLU A 252 2.28 16.24 -9.36
C GLU A 252 1.80 14.82 -9.73
N ASN A 253 2.28 13.79 -9.03
CA ASN A 253 2.03 12.39 -9.35
C ASN A 253 1.34 11.64 -8.19
N SER A 254 0.05 11.32 -8.37
CA SER A 254 -0.75 10.60 -7.36
C SER A 254 -0.16 9.25 -6.97
N HIS A 255 0.41 8.50 -7.93
CA HIS A 255 0.99 7.18 -7.65
C HIS A 255 2.29 7.30 -6.83
N ALA A 256 3.08 8.35 -7.05
CA ALA A 256 4.27 8.60 -6.24
C ALA A 256 3.89 8.90 -4.78
N PHE A 257 2.87 9.73 -4.59
CA PHE A 257 2.33 10.03 -3.27
C PHE A 257 1.75 8.79 -2.58
N GLU A 258 1.07 7.91 -3.31
CA GLU A 258 0.53 6.67 -2.73
C GLU A 258 1.58 5.64 -2.41
N ALA A 259 2.62 5.52 -3.23
CA ALA A 259 3.79 4.72 -2.90
C ALA A 259 4.39 5.22 -1.57
N PHE A 260 4.49 6.53 -1.37
CA PHE A 260 4.92 7.09 -0.09
C PHE A 260 3.97 6.73 1.07
N LEU A 261 2.65 6.85 0.90
CA LEU A 261 1.67 6.47 1.94
C LEU A 261 1.70 4.98 2.28
N CYS A 262 1.93 4.10 1.29
CA CYS A 262 2.18 2.68 1.51
C CYS A 262 3.41 2.49 2.41
N GLY A 263 4.53 3.13 2.08
CA GLY A 263 5.75 3.07 2.88
C GLY A 263 5.57 3.62 4.29
N MET A 264 4.82 4.72 4.44
CA MET A 264 4.46 5.27 5.76
C MET A 264 3.63 4.27 6.57
N THR A 265 2.68 3.57 5.95
CA THR A 265 1.87 2.55 6.64
C THR A 265 2.72 1.37 7.10
N ALA A 266 3.68 0.94 6.29
CA ALA A 266 4.68 -0.06 6.66
C ALA A 266 5.52 0.39 7.87
N PHE A 267 5.96 1.64 7.92
CA PHE A 267 6.63 2.21 9.08
C PHE A 267 5.73 2.21 10.33
N LEU A 268 4.46 2.60 10.19
CA LEU A 268 3.51 2.59 11.29
C LEU A 268 3.25 1.19 11.81
N LYS A 269 3.17 0.19 10.93
CA LYS A 269 3.07 -1.23 11.32
C LYS A 269 4.25 -1.65 12.18
N TYR A 270 5.47 -1.30 11.76
CA TYR A 270 6.69 -1.54 12.55
C TYR A 270 6.65 -0.87 13.93
N LYS A 271 5.98 0.28 14.05
CA LYS A 271 5.75 0.98 15.32
C LYS A 271 4.55 0.47 16.12
N ASN A 272 3.84 -0.56 15.65
CA ASN A 272 2.59 -1.04 16.23
C ASN A 272 1.50 0.04 16.31
N LEU A 273 1.46 0.94 15.31
CA LEU A 273 0.51 2.05 15.20
C LEU A 273 -0.52 1.82 14.08
N VAL A 274 -0.82 0.56 13.78
CA VAL A 274 -1.86 0.15 12.82
C VAL A 274 -3.03 -0.53 13.52
N GLU A 275 -4.23 -0.42 12.94
CA GLU A 275 -5.43 -1.03 13.52
C GLU A 275 -5.33 -2.56 13.45
N PRO A 276 -5.45 -3.27 14.59
CA PRO A 276 -5.46 -4.71 14.58
C PRO A 276 -6.76 -5.23 13.96
N ARG A 277 -6.71 -6.46 13.47
CA ARG A 277 -7.90 -7.17 13.01
C ARG A 277 -8.98 -7.19 14.10
N PRO A 278 -10.27 -6.88 13.80
CA PRO A 278 -11.35 -6.92 14.76
C PRO A 278 -11.54 -8.32 15.37
N LYS A 279 -11.93 -8.39 16.65
CA LYS A 279 -12.06 -9.66 17.40
C LYS A 279 -12.92 -10.73 16.71
N ASN A 280 -13.98 -10.32 16.01
CA ASN A 280 -14.92 -11.23 15.34
C ASN A 280 -14.69 -11.34 13.83
N PHE A 281 -13.55 -10.90 13.30
CA PHE A 281 -13.24 -10.99 11.88
C PHE A 281 -12.67 -12.38 11.55
N PRO A 282 -13.02 -12.99 10.39
CA PRO A 282 -12.56 -14.34 10.06
C PRO A 282 -11.03 -14.44 10.03
N LYS A 283 -10.45 -15.43 10.72
CA LYS A 283 -8.99 -15.54 10.87
C LYS A 283 -8.25 -15.76 9.55
N SER A 284 -8.87 -16.51 8.63
CA SER A 284 -8.33 -16.81 7.30
C SER A 284 -8.43 -15.63 6.32
N GLU A 285 -9.25 -14.61 6.64
CA GLU A 285 -9.49 -13.49 5.72
C GLU A 285 -8.32 -12.52 5.68
N ALA A 286 -8.15 -11.91 4.51
CA ALA A 286 -7.15 -10.87 4.32
C ALA A 286 -7.42 -9.68 5.25
N TRP A 287 -6.37 -9.00 5.67
CA TRP A 287 -6.47 -7.73 6.39
C TRP A 287 -5.63 -6.69 5.68
N ILE A 288 -6.15 -5.46 5.64
CA ILE A 288 -5.46 -4.30 5.12
C ILE A 288 -4.88 -3.56 6.32
N ASP A 289 -3.59 -3.25 6.29
CA ASP A 289 -2.96 -2.42 7.31
C ASP A 289 -3.28 -0.95 7.06
N PHE A 290 -3.68 -0.24 8.13
CA PHE A 290 -3.94 1.20 8.13
C PHE A 290 -3.71 1.78 9.53
N PRO A 291 -3.39 3.08 9.67
CA PRO A 291 -3.05 3.69 10.96
C PRO A 291 -4.16 3.56 11.98
N ILE A 292 -3.85 3.52 13.28
CA ILE A 292 -4.87 3.68 14.35
C ILE A 292 -5.54 5.06 14.30
N LYS A 293 -6.76 5.16 14.83
CA LYS A 293 -7.46 6.45 14.95
C LYS A 293 -6.79 7.34 16.00
N GLY A 294 -6.66 8.64 15.71
CA GLY A 294 -6.06 9.61 16.62
C GLY A 294 -4.57 9.37 16.89
N ILE A 295 -3.88 8.77 15.90
CA ILE A 295 -2.44 8.48 15.95
C ILE A 295 -1.64 9.73 16.33
N LYS A 296 -0.61 9.54 17.17
CA LYS A 296 0.38 10.56 17.52
C LYS A 296 1.75 10.03 17.12
N LEU A 297 2.44 10.79 16.27
CA LEU A 297 3.76 10.48 15.73
C LEU A 297 4.84 11.32 16.41
#